data_AF-A0A1M5KIY6-F1
#
_entry.id   AF-A0A1M5KIY6-F1
#
_cell.length_a   1.000
_cell.length_b   1.000
_cell.length_c   1.000
_cell.angle_alpha   90.00
_cell.angle_beta   90.00
_cell.angle_gamma   90.00
#
_symmetry.space_group_name_H-M   'P 1'
#
loop_
_entity.id
_entity.type
_entity.pdbx_description
1 polymer ?
#
loop_
_entity_poly.entity_id
_entity_poly.type
_entity_poly.pdbx_seq_one_letter_code
_entity_poly.pdbx_strand_id
1 'polypeptide(L)'
;MANKEMDNLLDDIMIEHITSAPLSELMTEYDLTSDEIKITQARFHDQILECKQQFKKAKLKNARAQLEFEKRKHEEVDVLGYLTKKGKDARDILIELFIQQKLPENLTVAHREGKEITDEDAKQILANLIAMGAINIDDKDD
;
A
#
# COMPACT_ATOMS: atom_id res chain seq x y z
N MET A 1 -8.15 -12.76 2.17
CA MET A 1 -7.58 -11.75 3.08
C MET A 1 -8.09 -11.93 4.51
N ALA A 2 -9.38 -12.23 4.72
CA ALA A 2 -9.97 -12.46 6.05
C ALA A 2 -9.29 -13.56 6.91
N ASN A 3 -8.93 -14.72 6.34
CA ASN A 3 -8.29 -15.79 7.12
C ASN A 3 -6.97 -15.36 7.77
N LYS A 4 -6.16 -14.55 7.08
CA LYS A 4 -4.84 -14.15 7.58
C LYS A 4 -4.93 -13.17 8.75
N GLU A 5 -5.98 -12.36 8.80
CA GLU A 5 -6.24 -11.46 9.94
C GLU A 5 -6.84 -12.22 11.12
N MET A 6 -7.70 -13.21 10.83
CA MET A 6 -8.30 -14.09 11.84
C MET A 6 -7.26 -15.01 12.50
N ASP A 7 -6.32 -15.54 11.73
CA ASP A 7 -5.20 -16.34 12.25
C ASP A 7 -4.29 -15.51 13.17
N ASN A 8 -3.97 -14.26 12.78
CA ASN A 8 -3.18 -13.36 13.64
C ASN A 8 -3.91 -13.00 14.95
N LEU A 9 -5.24 -12.87 14.91
CA LEU A 9 -6.06 -12.57 16.09
C LEU A 9 -6.11 -13.78 17.04
N LEU A 10 -6.19 -14.98 16.48
CA LEU A 10 -6.19 -16.23 17.23
C LEU A 10 -4.83 -16.45 17.92
N ASP A 11 -3.73 -16.19 17.22
CA ASP A 11 -2.38 -16.24 17.79
C ASP A 11 -2.22 -15.25 18.95
N ASP A 12 -2.74 -14.02 18.80
CA ASP A 12 -2.71 -13.01 19.87
C ASP A 12 -3.53 -13.45 21.10
N ILE A 13 -4.72 -14.03 20.91
CA ILE A 13 -5.57 -14.55 22.00
C ILE A 13 -4.92 -15.75 22.70
N MET A 14 -4.31 -16.66 21.93
CA MET A 14 -3.62 -17.84 22.49
C MET A 14 -2.37 -17.45 23.29
N ILE A 15 -1.60 -16.48 22.80
CA ILE A 15 -0.47 -15.89 23.53
C ILE A 15 -0.95 -15.23 24.82
N GLU A 16 -2.03 -14.46 24.76
CA GLU A 16 -2.62 -13.80 25.93
C GLU A 16 -3.12 -14.83 26.95
N HIS A 17 -3.76 -15.91 26.51
CA HIS A 17 -4.22 -16.98 27.40
C HIS A 17 -3.06 -17.73 28.09
N ILE A 18 -1.99 -18.04 27.37
CA ILE A 18 -0.82 -18.74 27.94
C ILE A 18 -0.05 -17.82 28.90
N THR A 19 0.08 -16.54 28.56
CA THR A 19 0.75 -15.56 29.44
C THR A 19 -0.09 -15.19 30.67
N SER A 20 -1.42 -15.38 30.63
CA SER A 20 -2.34 -15.13 31.74
C SER A 20 -2.70 -16.37 32.56
N ALA A 21 -2.15 -17.53 32.23
CA ALA A 21 -2.38 -18.77 32.96
C ALA A 21 -1.93 -18.63 34.45
N PRO A 22 -2.74 -19.07 35.42
CA PRO A 22 -2.46 -18.88 36.83
C PRO A 22 -1.23 -19.68 37.28
N LEU A 23 -0.31 -19.00 37.96
CA LEU A 23 0.99 -19.55 38.39
C LEU A 23 0.88 -20.87 39.18
N SER A 24 -0.23 -21.06 39.91
CA SER A 24 -0.48 -22.24 40.74
C SER A 24 -0.60 -23.55 39.94
N GLU A 25 -1.13 -23.52 38.72
CA GLU A 25 -1.23 -24.73 37.88
C GLU A 25 0.16 -25.14 37.36
N LEU A 26 0.97 -24.17 36.93
CA LEU A 26 2.34 -24.38 36.45
C LEU A 26 3.30 -24.85 37.55
N MET A 27 3.15 -24.36 38.78
CA MET A 27 3.99 -24.79 39.93
C MET A 27 3.75 -26.26 40.31
N THR A 28 2.50 -26.71 40.23
CA THR A 28 2.10 -28.05 40.71
C THR A 28 2.44 -29.15 39.70
N GLU A 29 2.39 -28.83 38.41
CA GLU A 29 2.56 -29.81 37.32
C GLU A 29 4.04 -30.04 36.95
N TYR A 30 4.93 -29.08 37.24
CA TYR A 30 6.35 -29.11 36.84
C TYR A 30 7.35 -28.99 38.00
N ASP A 31 6.88 -28.94 39.25
CA ASP A 31 7.71 -28.79 40.47
C ASP A 31 8.67 -27.57 40.40
N LEU A 32 8.18 -26.48 39.80
CA LEU A 32 8.93 -25.25 39.57
C LEU A 32 8.68 -24.23 40.68
N THR A 33 9.72 -23.48 41.03
CA THR A 33 9.59 -22.35 41.96
C THR A 33 8.93 -21.14 41.28
N SER A 34 8.25 -20.29 42.06
CA SER A 34 7.57 -19.09 41.52
C SER A 34 8.53 -18.16 40.76
N ASP A 35 9.81 -18.12 41.11
CA ASP A 35 10.80 -17.28 40.43
C ASP A 35 11.25 -17.89 39.09
N GLU A 36 11.39 -19.21 38.99
CA GLU A 36 11.69 -19.90 37.73
C GLU A 36 10.58 -19.70 36.69
N ILE A 37 9.32 -19.73 37.13
CA ILE A 37 8.17 -19.47 36.26
C ILE A 37 8.17 -18.02 35.78
N LYS A 38 8.40 -17.04 36.66
CA LYS A 38 8.47 -15.62 36.28
C LYS A 38 9.61 -15.34 35.30
N ILE A 39 10.79 -15.91 35.52
CA ILE A 39 11.94 -15.76 34.62
C ILE A 39 11.62 -16.36 33.24
N THR A 40 10.98 -17.52 33.21
CA THR A 40 10.62 -18.21 31.96
C THR A 40 9.54 -17.43 31.19
N GLN A 41 8.51 -16.93 31.89
CA GLN A 41 7.46 -16.09 31.30
C GLN A 41 8.02 -14.79 30.75
N ALA A 42 8.91 -14.11 31.49
CA ALA A 42 9.56 -12.88 31.02
C ALA A 42 10.39 -13.14 29.74
N ARG A 43 11.20 -14.21 29.73
CA ARG A 43 11.99 -14.58 28.55
C ARG A 43 11.12 -14.89 27.34
N PHE A 44 10.01 -15.59 27.53
CA PHE A 44 9.06 -15.91 26.46
C PHE A 44 8.37 -14.65 25.94
N HIS A 45 7.95 -13.75 26.83
CA HIS A 45 7.35 -12.47 26.47
C HIS A 45 8.31 -11.60 25.65
N ASP A 46 9.58 -11.49 26.05
CA ASP A 46 10.59 -10.73 25.33
C ASP A 46 10.85 -11.30 23.93
N GLN A 47 10.91 -12.62 23.79
CA GLN A 47 11.05 -13.30 22.49
C GLN A 47 9.85 -13.03 21.58
N ILE A 48 8.62 -13.08 22.11
CA ILE A 48 7.41 -12.74 21.34
C ILE A 48 7.46 -11.28 20.91
N LEU A 49 7.87 -10.37 21.79
CA LEU A 49 7.94 -8.94 21.49
C LEU A 49 8.94 -8.68 20.35
N GLU A 50 10.10 -9.32 20.41
CA GLU A 50 11.14 -9.22 19.38
C GLU A 50 10.63 -9.76 18.03
N CYS A 51 10.01 -10.95 18.02
CA CYS A 51 9.41 -11.51 16.81
C CYS A 51 8.32 -10.60 16.24
N LYS A 52 7.39 -10.09 17.07
CA LYS A 52 6.32 -9.16 16.66
C LYS A 52 6.90 -7.90 16.04
N GLN A 53 7.97 -7.34 16.60
CA GLN A 53 8.65 -6.17 16.03
C GLN A 53 9.29 -6.47 14.67
N GLN A 54 9.97 -7.61 14.52
CA GLN A 54 10.56 -8.04 13.26
C GLN A 54 9.51 -8.23 12.16
N PHE A 55 8.38 -8.88 12.47
CA PHE A 55 7.26 -9.04 11.54
C PHE A 55 6.65 -7.70 11.12
N LYS A 56 6.42 -6.78 12.07
CA LYS A 56 5.94 -5.42 11.77
C LYS A 56 6.92 -4.68 10.85
N LYS A 57 8.22 -4.75 11.12
CA LYS A 57 9.27 -4.12 10.31
C LYS A 57 9.30 -4.69 8.88
N ALA A 58 9.18 -6.01 8.73
CA ALA A 58 9.13 -6.67 7.43
C ALA A 58 7.88 -6.25 6.64
N LYS A 59 6.71 -6.20 7.28
CA LYS A 59 5.45 -5.74 6.67
C LYS A 59 5.58 -4.30 6.14
N LEU A 60 6.12 -3.40 6.95
CA LEU A 60 6.34 -2.00 6.56
C LEU A 60 7.37 -1.86 5.44
N LYS A 61 8.44 -2.66 5.45
CA LYS A 61 9.45 -2.65 4.38
C LYS A 61 8.84 -3.09 3.05
N ASN A 62 8.02 -4.13 3.05
CA ASN A 62 7.33 -4.60 1.85
C ASN A 62 6.31 -3.59 1.33
N ALA A 63 5.52 -2.97 2.21
CA ALA A 63 4.59 -1.91 1.84
C ALA A 63 5.33 -0.70 1.23
N ARG A 64 6.47 -0.31 1.80
CA ARG A 64 7.32 0.74 1.24
C ARG A 64 7.87 0.36 -0.13
N ALA A 65 8.33 -0.86 -0.33
CA ALA A 65 8.82 -1.33 -1.62
C ALA A 65 7.72 -1.34 -2.70
N GLN A 66 6.50 -1.74 -2.34
CA GLN A 66 5.35 -1.67 -3.26
C GLN A 66 4.98 -0.23 -3.62
N LEU A 67 4.98 0.68 -2.64
CA LEU A 67 4.73 2.09 -2.88
C LEU A 67 5.80 2.73 -3.80
N GLU A 68 7.07 2.41 -3.58
CA GLU A 68 8.16 2.87 -4.46
C GLU A 68 8.06 2.28 -5.87
N PHE A 69 7.63 1.02 -6.00
CA PHE A 69 7.39 0.40 -7.30
C PHE A 69 6.27 1.09 -8.08
N GLU A 70 5.14 1.37 -7.43
CA GLU A 70 4.05 2.12 -8.07
C GLU A 70 4.46 3.56 -8.41
N LYS A 71 5.23 4.24 -7.54
CA LYS A 71 5.79 5.57 -7.86
C LYS A 71 6.64 5.57 -9.12
N ARG A 72 7.51 4.57 -9.31
CA ARG A 72 8.36 4.47 -10.50
C ARG A 72 7.56 4.31 -11.79
N LYS A 73 6.42 3.59 -11.76
CA LYS A 73 5.51 3.51 -12.92
C LYS A 73 4.96 4.89 -13.32
N HIS A 74 4.77 5.79 -12.35
CA HIS A 74 4.33 7.16 -12.62
C HIS A 74 5.47 8.06 -13.12
N GLU A 75 6.73 7.78 -12.76
CA GLU A 75 7.90 8.56 -13.21
C GLU A 75 8.34 8.25 -14.66
N GLU A 76 8.07 7.04 -15.18
CA GLU A 76 8.52 6.61 -16.52
C GLU A 76 7.59 7.03 -17.68
N VAL A 77 6.63 7.92 -17.46
CA VAL A 77 5.70 8.34 -18.52
C VAL A 77 6.28 9.46 -19.37
N ASP A 78 6.68 9.15 -20.61
CA ASP A 78 7.12 10.14 -21.60
C ASP A 78 5.93 10.88 -22.24
N VAL A 79 5.35 11.83 -21.50
CA VAL A 79 4.26 12.68 -21.99
C VAL A 79 4.71 13.53 -23.19
N LEU A 80 5.95 14.00 -23.20
CA LEU A 80 6.48 14.83 -24.30
C LEU A 80 6.60 14.02 -25.60
N GLY A 81 7.09 12.78 -25.52
CA GLY A 81 7.12 11.85 -26.64
C GLY A 81 5.71 11.51 -27.16
N TYR A 82 4.73 11.35 -26.25
CA TYR A 82 3.34 11.11 -26.64
C TYR A 82 2.72 12.32 -27.36
N LEU A 83 2.89 13.53 -26.83
CA LEU A 83 2.37 14.77 -27.44
C LEU A 83 3.00 15.03 -28.80
N THR A 84 4.32 14.85 -28.93
CA THR A 84 5.04 15.03 -30.20
C THR A 84 4.60 14.03 -31.26
N LYS A 85 4.33 12.76 -30.90
CA LYS A 85 3.78 11.76 -31.83
C LYS A 85 2.38 12.14 -32.33
N LYS A 86 1.49 12.61 -31.44
CA LYS A 86 0.12 12.99 -31.81
C LYS A 86 0.05 14.37 -32.48
N GLY A 87 1.10 15.20 -32.36
CA GLY A 87 1.16 16.54 -32.95
C GLY A 87 0.13 17.52 -32.35
N LYS A 88 -0.29 17.29 -31.11
CA LYS A 88 -1.33 18.07 -30.41
C LYS A 88 -0.83 18.55 -29.07
N ASP A 89 -1.40 19.66 -28.60
CA ASP A 89 -1.12 20.18 -27.28
C ASP A 89 -1.82 19.35 -26.19
N ALA A 90 -1.29 19.40 -24.97
CA ALA A 90 -1.78 18.62 -23.85
C ALA A 90 -3.27 18.87 -23.54
N ARG A 91 -3.69 20.14 -23.65
CA ARG A 91 -5.10 20.54 -23.47
C ARG A 91 -6.01 19.94 -24.53
N ASP A 92 -5.59 19.93 -25.80
CA ASP A 92 -6.40 19.40 -26.90
C ASP A 92 -6.64 17.89 -26.72
N ILE A 93 -5.61 17.15 -26.29
CA ILE A 93 -5.78 15.72 -26.01
C ILE A 93 -6.74 15.50 -24.82
N LEU A 94 -6.67 16.30 -23.76
CA LEU A 94 -7.61 16.19 -22.65
C LEU A 94 -9.05 16.48 -23.08
N ILE A 95 -9.25 17.48 -23.95
CA ILE A 95 -10.56 17.79 -24.52
C ILE A 95 -11.06 16.60 -25.37
N GLU A 96 -10.21 16.00 -26.19
CA GLU A 96 -10.58 14.83 -26.98
C GLU A 96 -10.96 13.63 -26.12
N LEU A 97 -10.20 13.36 -25.05
CA LEU A 97 -10.51 12.28 -24.12
C LEU A 97 -11.82 12.53 -23.36
N PHE A 98 -12.11 13.79 -23.05
CA PHE A 98 -13.39 14.19 -22.42
C PHE A 98 -14.55 13.93 -23.38
N ILE A 99 -14.43 14.35 -24.65
CA ILE A 99 -15.44 14.10 -25.68
C ILE A 99 -15.64 12.60 -25.91
N GLN A 100 -14.55 11.82 -25.91
CA GLN A 100 -14.60 10.37 -26.09
C GLN A 100 -15.08 9.60 -24.85
N GLN A 101 -15.41 10.28 -23.75
CA GLN A 101 -15.79 9.67 -22.45
C GLN A 101 -14.75 8.66 -21.93
N LYS A 102 -13.47 8.83 -22.30
CA LYS A 102 -12.36 8.00 -21.84
C LYS A 102 -11.71 8.52 -20.56
N LEU A 103 -12.16 9.68 -20.07
CA LEU A 103 -11.70 10.21 -18.79
C LEU A 103 -12.43 9.53 -17.64
N PRO A 104 -11.71 9.13 -16.57
CA PRO A 104 -12.31 8.64 -15.34
C PRO A 104 -13.32 9.65 -14.79
N GLU A 105 -14.51 9.19 -14.36
CA GLU A 105 -15.58 10.06 -13.86
C GLU A 105 -15.10 10.98 -12.72
N ASN A 106 -14.16 10.49 -11.91
CA ASN A 106 -13.55 11.21 -10.79
C ASN A 106 -12.45 12.21 -11.17
N LEU A 107 -11.94 12.21 -12.41
CA LEU A 107 -10.94 13.18 -12.86
C LEU A 107 -11.50 14.62 -12.87
N THR A 108 -12.81 14.72 -13.11
CA THR A 108 -13.56 15.99 -13.08
C THR A 108 -13.69 16.60 -11.68
N VAL A 109 -13.41 15.83 -10.62
CA VAL A 109 -13.59 16.28 -9.22
C VAL A 109 -12.45 17.17 -8.75
N ALA A 110 -11.22 16.96 -9.22
CA ALA A 110 -10.06 17.77 -8.82
C ALA A 110 -10.05 19.19 -9.43
N HIS A 111 -10.80 19.43 -10.50
CA HIS A 111 -10.75 20.69 -11.27
C HIS A 111 -12.08 21.47 -11.27
N ARG A 112 -13.02 21.13 -10.39
CA ARG A 112 -14.35 21.77 -10.30
C ARG A 112 -14.35 23.21 -9.77
N GLU A 113 -13.20 23.78 -9.42
CA GLU A 113 -13.07 25.11 -8.79
C GLU A 113 -12.89 26.29 -9.77
N GLY A 114 -13.17 26.12 -11.07
CA GLY A 114 -13.20 27.25 -12.01
C GLY A 114 -11.85 27.93 -12.25
N LYS A 115 -10.73 27.26 -11.93
CA LYS A 115 -9.39 27.70 -12.31
C LYS A 115 -9.06 27.21 -13.72
N GLU A 116 -8.48 28.08 -14.54
CA GLU A 116 -7.93 27.70 -15.83
C GLU A 116 -6.84 26.63 -15.65
N ILE A 117 -6.95 25.52 -16.36
CA ILE A 117 -5.96 24.44 -16.37
C ILE A 117 -4.72 24.96 -17.11
N THR A 118 -3.58 25.09 -16.46
CA THR A 118 -2.33 25.47 -17.14
C THR A 118 -1.84 24.32 -18.04
N ASP A 119 -0.97 24.60 -19.02
CA ASP A 119 -0.41 23.54 -19.86
C ASP A 119 0.40 22.51 -19.04
N GLU A 120 0.99 22.94 -17.92
CA GLU A 120 1.73 22.05 -17.02
C GLU A 120 0.78 21.13 -16.25
N ASP A 121 -0.35 21.67 -15.77
CA ASP A 121 -1.41 20.86 -15.17
C ASP A 121 -1.96 19.84 -16.18
N ALA A 122 -2.17 20.26 -17.44
CA ALA A 122 -2.64 19.39 -18.50
C ALA A 122 -1.68 18.22 -18.77
N LYS A 123 -0.37 18.50 -18.83
CA LYS A 123 0.66 17.45 -18.97
C LYS A 123 0.67 16.50 -17.77
N GLN A 124 0.53 17.02 -16.56
CA GLN A 124 0.49 16.18 -15.35
C GLN A 124 -0.74 15.28 -15.32
N ILE A 125 -1.90 15.80 -15.74
CA ILE A 125 -3.13 15.00 -15.87
C ILE A 125 -2.92 13.90 -16.91
N LEU A 126 -2.33 14.20 -18.07
CA LEU A 126 -2.01 13.20 -19.08
C LEU A 126 -1.02 12.14 -18.58
N ALA A 127 0.04 12.55 -17.86
CA ALA A 127 0.99 11.63 -17.24
C ALA A 127 0.27 10.62 -16.34
N ASN A 128 -0.64 11.13 -15.50
CA ASN A 128 -1.42 10.31 -14.59
C ASN A 128 -2.36 9.36 -15.36
N LEU A 129 -3.05 9.83 -16.39
CA LEU A 129 -3.95 9.01 -17.20
C LEU A 129 -3.23 7.88 -17.94
N ILE A 130 -2.05 8.17 -18.47
CA ILE A 130 -1.19 7.18 -19.11
C ILE A 130 -0.68 6.17 -18.07
N ALA A 131 -0.18 6.62 -16.92
CA ALA A 131 0.30 5.74 -15.86
C ALA A 131 -0.81 4.84 -15.30
N MET A 132 -2.05 5.34 -15.27
CA MET A 132 -3.23 4.56 -14.91
C MET A 132 -3.67 3.57 -16.00
N GLY A 133 -3.05 3.59 -17.18
CA GLY A 133 -3.42 2.75 -18.32
C GLY A 133 -4.71 3.17 -19.01
N ALA A 134 -5.24 4.36 -18.71
CA ALA A 134 -6.44 4.90 -19.38
C ALA A 134 -6.13 5.36 -20.81
N ILE A 135 -4.86 5.64 -21.11
CA ILE A 135 -4.35 6.01 -22.43
C ILE A 135 -3.21 5.07 -22.78
N ASN A 136 -3.35 4.33 -23.89
CA ASN A 136 -2.25 3.56 -24.45
C ASN A 136 -1.34 4.49 -25.27
N ILE A 137 -0.06 4.55 -24.91
CA ILE A 137 0.98 5.26 -25.70
C ILE A 137 1.40 4.43 -26.92
N ASP A 138 1.10 3.13 -26.91
CA ASP A 138 1.48 2.15 -27.92
C ASP A 138 0.37 1.94 -28.95
N ASP A 139 -0.27 3.03 -29.38
CA ASP A 139 -1.03 3.04 -30.64
C ASP A 139 -0.01 2.78 -31.77
N LYS A 140 0.27 1.51 -32.02
CA LYS A 140 0.64 1.03 -33.34
C LYS A 140 -0.59 1.30 -34.21
N ASP A 141 -0.59 2.48 -34.82
CA ASP A 141 -1.40 2.73 -36.00
C ASP A 141 -0.95 1.72 -37.06
N ASP A 142 -1.79 0.72 -37.31
CA ASP A 142 -1.77 -0.17 -38.48
C ASP A 142 -2.70 0.43 -39.55
#